data_AF-A0A7K0Y8I3-F1
#
_entry.id   AF-A0A7K0Y8I3-F1
#
_cell.length_a   1.000
_cell.length_b   1.000
_cell.length_c   1.000
_cell.angle_alpha   90.00
_cell.angle_beta   90.00
_cell.angle_gamma   90.00
#
_symmetry.space_group_name_H-M   'P 1'
#
loop_
_entity.id
_entity.type
_entity.pdbx_description
1 polymer ?
#
loop_
_entity_poly.entity_id
_entity_poly.type
_entity_poly.pdbx_seq_one_letter_code
_entity_poly.pdbx_strand_id
1 'polypeptide(L)'
;MFEWLRSLRKKVGKLVLPDREERSARNKNKINLKPYTPEPKAYLGQLAYLLLSNFEILTNELKYAPTTQYKAELSEAAAKSFEKYRTVSKKLSGLGVDVTDSMDPFTERIDTFHSRTSGVDWYEAIIKVYLVSGLLDDFYKRLAVGLNSELRDSVEKALSDKTFEKFAQKVITEGKAMNPELDSRLALWGRRLMGDVLLEVRAAFDNRKLAGIDKSASLSAEQERKVNLESYSKIEPLISEMIAAHSLRMDSIGLAA
;
A
#
# COMPACT_ATOMS: atom_id res chain seq x y z
N MET A 1 13.74 38.37 53.10
CA MET A 1 13.05 38.65 51.83
C MET A 1 13.34 37.48 50.87
N PHE A 2 12.37 36.57 50.76
CA PHE A 2 12.20 35.43 49.81
C PHE A 2 13.29 34.32 49.71
N GLU A 3 13.33 33.41 50.71
CA GLU A 3 14.04 32.11 50.61
C GLU A 3 13.29 31.02 49.80
N TRP A 4 12.02 31.25 49.45
CA TRP A 4 11.18 30.30 48.70
C TRP A 4 11.70 30.03 47.27
N LEU A 5 12.42 30.95 46.64
CA LEU A 5 12.90 30.76 45.25
C LEU A 5 13.98 29.68 45.08
N ARG A 6 14.61 29.17 46.16
CA ARG A 6 15.66 28.15 46.05
C ARG A 6 15.16 26.72 45.89
N SER A 7 13.88 26.42 46.15
CA SER A 7 13.35 25.03 46.07
C SER A 7 12.87 24.62 44.66
N LEU A 8 12.83 25.55 43.69
CA LEU A 8 12.35 25.29 42.33
C LEU A 8 13.38 24.65 41.39
N ARG A 9 14.63 24.44 41.82
CA ARG A 9 15.62 23.64 41.08
C ARG A 9 15.42 22.15 41.36
N LYS A 10 14.27 21.60 40.99
CA LYS A 10 14.15 20.15 40.77
C LYS A 10 15.17 19.78 39.70
N LYS A 11 16.08 18.87 40.04
CA LYS A 11 17.02 18.24 39.10
C LYS A 11 16.24 17.84 37.85
N VAL A 12 16.50 18.51 36.74
CA VAL A 12 16.07 18.05 35.42
C VAL A 12 16.75 16.69 35.26
N GLY A 13 15.98 15.61 35.35
CA GLY A 13 16.49 14.28 35.04
C GLY A 13 17.12 14.36 33.65
N LYS A 14 18.35 13.87 33.51
CA LYS A 14 18.97 13.75 32.18
C LYS A 14 17.97 13.03 31.28
N LEU A 15 17.43 13.74 30.29
CA LEU A 15 16.73 13.14 29.17
C LEU A 15 17.78 12.35 28.40
N VAL A 16 17.96 11.09 28.76
CA VAL A 16 18.76 10.14 28.01
C VAL A 16 17.86 9.66 26.88
N LEU A 17 18.29 9.86 25.64
CA LEU A 17 17.65 9.21 24.50
C LEU A 17 17.65 7.70 24.79
N PRO A 18 16.53 6.98 24.60
CA PRO A 18 16.56 5.52 24.67
C PRO A 18 17.67 5.03 23.73
N ASP A 19 18.39 3.98 24.15
CA ASP A 19 19.42 3.38 23.32
C ASP A 19 18.85 3.17 21.93
N ARG A 20 19.50 3.83 20.95
CA ARG A 20 19.17 3.64 19.55
C ARG A 20 19.39 2.17 19.30
N GLU A 21 18.29 1.40 19.17
CA GLU A 21 18.34 -0.02 18.81
C GLU A 21 19.45 -0.17 17.77
N GLU A 22 20.50 -0.94 18.11
CA GLU A 22 21.49 -1.34 17.13
C GLU A 22 20.70 -1.96 16.00
N ARG A 23 20.51 -1.20 14.91
CA ARG A 23 19.87 -1.70 13.70
C ARG A 23 20.70 -2.91 13.31
N SER A 24 20.20 -4.10 13.60
CA SER A 24 20.78 -5.34 13.15
C SER A 24 21.12 -5.18 11.67
N ALA A 25 22.31 -5.60 11.25
CA ALA A 25 22.78 -5.41 9.88
C ALA A 25 21.63 -5.74 8.90
N ARG A 26 21.22 -4.76 8.08
CA ARG A 26 20.03 -4.88 7.20
C ARG A 26 20.08 -6.22 6.48
N ASN A 27 19.11 -7.09 6.77
CA ASN A 27 19.04 -8.39 6.15
C ASN A 27 18.78 -8.20 4.64
N LYS A 28 19.79 -8.49 3.82
CA LYS A 28 19.73 -8.35 2.35
C LYS A 28 19.08 -9.54 1.66
N ASN A 29 18.75 -10.60 2.40
CA ASN A 29 18.13 -11.78 1.80
C ASN A 29 16.65 -11.51 1.54
N LYS A 30 16.21 -11.82 0.31
CA LYS A 30 14.78 -11.76 -0.05
C LYS A 30 13.98 -12.56 0.97
N ILE A 31 12.98 -11.92 1.56
CA ILE A 31 12.06 -12.61 2.47
C ILE A 31 11.29 -13.69 1.71
N ASN A 32 11.21 -14.89 2.29
CA ASN A 32 10.29 -15.91 1.81
C ASN A 32 8.88 -15.58 2.29
N LEU A 33 8.00 -15.16 1.38
CA LEU A 33 6.62 -14.76 1.69
C LEU A 33 5.65 -15.95 1.79
N LYS A 34 6.05 -17.14 1.33
CA LYS A 34 5.21 -18.34 1.34
C LYS A 34 4.57 -18.64 2.71
N PRO A 35 5.32 -18.69 3.83
CA PRO A 35 4.72 -18.96 5.14
C PRO A 35 3.80 -17.84 5.64
N TYR A 36 3.95 -16.62 5.13
CA TYR A 36 3.21 -15.44 5.60
C TYR A 36 2.05 -15.05 4.69
N THR A 37 1.89 -15.73 3.56
CA THR A 37 0.76 -15.52 2.66
C THR A 37 -0.53 -15.89 3.38
N PRO A 38 -1.56 -15.02 3.37
CA PRO A 38 -2.87 -15.33 3.93
C PRO A 38 -3.51 -16.53 3.22
N GLU A 39 -4.49 -17.14 3.87
CA GLU A 39 -5.33 -18.16 3.24
C GLU A 39 -6.01 -17.61 1.97
N PRO A 40 -6.28 -18.44 0.95
CA PRO A 40 -6.78 -17.99 -0.34
C PRO A 40 -8.00 -17.05 -0.26
N LYS A 41 -8.96 -17.33 0.62
CA LYS A 41 -10.15 -16.46 0.83
C LYS A 41 -9.73 -15.04 1.25
N ALA A 42 -8.88 -14.93 2.28
CA ALA A 42 -8.44 -13.64 2.80
C ALA A 42 -7.56 -12.89 1.79
N TYR A 43 -6.63 -13.59 1.15
CA TYR A 43 -5.76 -13.02 0.12
C TYR A 43 -6.58 -12.43 -1.03
N LEU A 44 -7.47 -13.23 -1.61
CA LEU A 44 -8.23 -12.83 -2.80
C LEU A 44 -9.30 -11.79 -2.44
N GLY A 45 -9.90 -11.87 -1.24
CA GLY A 45 -10.85 -10.89 -0.75
C GLY A 45 -10.24 -9.50 -0.61
N GLN A 46 -9.07 -9.40 0.03
CA GLN A 46 -8.36 -8.14 0.17
C GLN A 46 -7.94 -7.56 -1.18
N LEU A 47 -7.40 -8.41 -2.08
CA LEU A 47 -7.01 -7.99 -3.43
C LEU A 47 -8.22 -7.56 -4.28
N ALA A 48 -9.34 -8.29 -4.22
CA ALA A 48 -10.55 -7.95 -4.95
C ALA A 48 -11.07 -6.57 -4.52
N TYR A 49 -11.14 -6.30 -3.22
CA TYR A 49 -11.62 -5.02 -2.74
C TYR A 49 -10.69 -3.86 -3.16
N LEU A 50 -9.37 -4.03 -3.06
CA LEU A 50 -8.40 -3.03 -3.56
C LEU A 50 -8.58 -2.73 -5.05
N LEU A 51 -8.81 -3.76 -5.87
CA LEU A 51 -9.04 -3.58 -7.31
C LEU A 51 -10.37 -2.88 -7.60
N LEU A 52 -11.41 -3.19 -6.81
CA LEU A 52 -12.72 -2.55 -6.91
C LEU A 52 -12.64 -1.06 -6.51
N SER A 53 -11.97 -0.74 -5.40
CA SER A 53 -11.73 0.65 -4.96
C SER A 53 -10.93 1.43 -5.99
N ASN A 54 -9.93 0.82 -6.63
CA ASN A 54 -9.20 1.47 -7.73
C ASN A 54 -10.11 1.79 -8.91
N PHE A 55 -10.99 0.86 -9.31
CA PHE A 55 -11.99 1.14 -10.35
C PHE A 55 -12.89 2.31 -9.96
N GLU A 56 -13.42 2.32 -8.74
CA GLU A 56 -14.28 3.39 -8.23
C GLU A 56 -13.58 4.76 -8.30
N ILE A 57 -12.35 4.85 -7.78
CA ILE A 57 -11.55 6.08 -7.82
C ILE A 57 -11.38 6.56 -9.26
N LEU A 58 -10.97 5.68 -10.18
CA LEU A 58 -10.78 6.06 -11.59
C LEU A 58 -12.07 6.55 -12.25
N THR A 59 -13.21 5.92 -11.96
CA THR A 59 -14.50 6.35 -12.49
C THR A 59 -14.96 7.69 -11.93
N ASN A 60 -14.70 7.97 -10.64
CA ASN A 60 -15.00 9.24 -10.01
C ASN A 60 -14.23 10.40 -10.66
N GLU A 61 -13.02 10.14 -11.15
CA GLU A 61 -12.16 11.12 -11.82
C GLU A 61 -12.56 11.41 -13.28
N LEU A 62 -13.45 10.63 -13.90
CA LEU A 62 -13.84 10.81 -15.30
C LEU A 62 -14.45 12.18 -15.60
N LYS A 63 -15.19 12.76 -14.66
CA LYS A 63 -15.83 14.07 -14.84
C LYS A 63 -14.86 15.24 -14.66
N TYR A 64 -13.71 15.01 -14.02
CA TYR A 64 -12.68 16.02 -13.79
C TYR A 64 -11.52 15.94 -14.81
N ALA A 65 -11.58 14.98 -15.73
CA ALA A 65 -10.59 14.82 -16.79
C ALA A 65 -10.43 16.14 -17.60
N PRO A 66 -9.21 16.70 -17.70
CA PRO A 66 -8.96 17.99 -18.36
C PRO A 66 -9.37 18.06 -19.83
N THR A 67 -9.37 16.91 -20.52
CA THR A 67 -9.71 16.82 -21.94
C THR A 67 -10.61 15.62 -22.20
N THR A 68 -11.43 15.69 -23.26
CA THR A 68 -12.24 14.55 -23.71
C THR A 68 -11.38 13.34 -24.07
N GLN A 69 -10.17 13.58 -24.59
CA GLN A 69 -9.21 12.51 -24.87
C GLN A 69 -8.78 11.79 -23.59
N TYR A 70 -8.32 12.52 -22.57
CA TYR A 70 -7.95 11.91 -21.29
C TYR A 70 -9.13 11.20 -20.64
N LYS A 71 -10.34 11.74 -20.79
CA LYS A 71 -11.56 11.07 -20.31
C LYS A 71 -11.78 9.72 -20.98
N ALA A 72 -11.60 9.64 -22.29
CA ALA A 72 -11.77 8.38 -23.04
C ALA A 72 -10.70 7.35 -22.64
N GLU A 73 -9.43 7.76 -22.57
CA GLU A 73 -8.32 6.88 -22.17
C GLU A 73 -8.43 6.42 -20.70
N LEU A 74 -8.83 7.31 -19.79
CA LEU A 74 -9.13 6.97 -18.40
C LEU A 74 -10.30 6.00 -18.28
N SER A 75 -11.32 6.13 -19.14
CA SER A 75 -12.47 5.20 -19.16
C SER A 75 -12.03 3.78 -19.54
N GLU A 76 -11.15 3.65 -20.54
CA GLU A 76 -10.57 2.36 -20.92
C GLU A 76 -9.74 1.77 -19.78
N ALA A 77 -8.89 2.59 -19.15
CA ALA A 77 -8.07 2.15 -18.03
C ALA A 77 -8.92 1.72 -16.81
N ALA A 78 -10.01 2.45 -16.51
CA ALA A 78 -10.97 2.08 -15.47
C ALA A 78 -11.62 0.72 -15.79
N ALA A 79 -12.07 0.52 -17.04
CA ALA A 79 -12.63 -0.77 -17.45
C ALA A 79 -11.64 -1.93 -17.27
N LYS A 80 -10.35 -1.74 -17.57
CA LYS A 80 -9.31 -2.75 -17.31
C LYS A 80 -9.14 -3.04 -15.82
N SER A 81 -9.17 -2.03 -14.96
CA SER A 81 -9.14 -2.23 -13.50
C SER A 81 -10.34 -3.04 -13.02
N PHE A 82 -11.53 -2.82 -13.56
CA PHE A 82 -12.71 -3.64 -13.25
C PHE A 82 -12.55 -5.09 -13.72
N GLU A 83 -11.96 -5.34 -14.89
CA GLU A 83 -11.68 -6.69 -15.37
C GLU A 83 -10.64 -7.42 -14.49
N LYS A 84 -9.67 -6.71 -13.89
CA LYS A 84 -8.80 -7.28 -12.85
C LYS A 84 -9.62 -7.77 -11.66
N TYR A 85 -10.51 -6.92 -11.13
CA TYR A 85 -11.43 -7.29 -10.05
C TYR A 85 -12.26 -8.52 -10.42
N ARG A 86 -12.92 -8.54 -11.58
CA ARG A 86 -13.75 -9.67 -12.04
C ARG A 86 -12.96 -10.97 -12.11
N THR A 87 -11.70 -10.91 -12.55
CA THR A 87 -10.83 -12.08 -12.61
C THR A 87 -10.58 -12.67 -11.23
N VAL A 88 -10.28 -11.83 -10.24
CA VAL A 88 -10.06 -12.25 -8.84
C VAL A 88 -11.37 -12.76 -8.21
N SER A 89 -12.48 -12.04 -8.40
CA SER A 89 -13.81 -12.44 -7.90
C SER A 89 -14.25 -13.78 -8.47
N LYS A 90 -13.98 -14.06 -9.75
CA LYS A 90 -14.27 -15.36 -10.35
C LYS A 90 -13.49 -16.49 -9.68
N LYS A 91 -12.26 -16.25 -9.22
CA LYS A 91 -11.48 -17.24 -8.45
C LYS A 91 -12.05 -17.46 -7.06
N LEU A 92 -12.50 -16.41 -6.37
CA LEU A 92 -13.25 -16.55 -5.11
C LEU A 92 -14.49 -17.41 -5.30
N SER A 93 -15.36 -17.09 -6.27
CA SER A 93 -16.55 -17.89 -6.54
C SER A 93 -16.22 -19.35 -6.91
N GLY A 94 -15.14 -19.57 -7.67
CA GLY A 94 -14.67 -20.91 -8.02
C GLY A 94 -14.20 -21.75 -6.82
N LEU A 95 -13.81 -21.11 -5.71
CA LEU A 95 -13.51 -21.78 -4.43
C LEU A 95 -14.76 -22.05 -3.59
N GLY A 96 -15.96 -21.73 -4.09
CA GLY A 96 -17.22 -21.91 -3.37
C GLY A 96 -17.43 -20.92 -2.23
N VAL A 97 -16.71 -19.79 -2.23
CA VAL A 97 -16.89 -18.72 -1.24
C VAL A 97 -17.65 -17.55 -1.86
N ASP A 98 -18.48 -16.90 -1.05
CA ASP A 98 -19.11 -15.65 -1.45
C ASP A 98 -18.05 -14.53 -1.60
N VAL A 99 -18.17 -13.77 -2.68
CA VAL A 99 -17.18 -12.73 -3.03
C VAL A 99 -17.29 -11.55 -2.08
N THR A 100 -18.51 -11.13 -1.74
CA THR A 100 -18.79 -10.01 -0.85
C THR A 100 -18.31 -10.34 0.56
N ASP A 101 -18.70 -11.50 1.10
CA ASP A 101 -18.25 -11.99 2.42
C ASP A 101 -16.72 -12.10 2.53
N SER A 102 -16.03 -12.29 1.40
CA SER A 102 -14.58 -12.35 1.36
C SER A 102 -13.94 -10.96 1.37
N MET A 103 -14.62 -9.93 0.84
CA MET A 103 -14.16 -8.54 0.83
C MET A 103 -14.51 -7.78 2.10
N ASP A 104 -15.70 -8.03 2.67
CA ASP A 104 -16.28 -7.29 3.80
C ASP A 104 -15.32 -7.03 4.97
N PRO A 105 -14.49 -7.99 5.42
CA PRO A 105 -13.55 -7.77 6.53
C PRO A 105 -12.50 -6.68 6.27
N PHE A 106 -12.28 -6.29 5.01
CA PHE A 106 -11.23 -5.35 4.61
C PHE A 106 -11.74 -3.96 4.23
N THR A 107 -13.08 -3.80 4.12
CA THR A 107 -13.75 -2.58 3.63
C THR A 107 -13.33 -1.33 4.41
N GLU A 108 -13.62 -1.29 5.71
CA GLU A 108 -13.34 -0.14 6.58
C GLU A 108 -11.87 0.31 6.52
N ARG A 109 -10.96 -0.66 6.58
CA ARG A 109 -9.51 -0.41 6.56
C ARG A 109 -9.07 0.21 5.23
N ILE A 110 -9.50 -0.38 4.11
CA ILE A 110 -9.13 0.06 2.76
C ILE A 110 -9.77 1.41 2.43
N ASP A 111 -11.03 1.63 2.82
CA ASP A 111 -11.72 2.91 2.65
C ASP A 111 -11.06 4.01 3.48
N THR A 112 -10.67 3.70 4.72
CA THR A 112 -9.89 4.61 5.57
C THR A 112 -8.55 4.95 4.94
N PHE A 113 -7.85 3.96 4.36
CA PHE A 113 -6.62 4.22 3.62
C PHE A 113 -6.85 5.15 2.42
N HIS A 114 -7.88 4.89 1.61
CA HIS A 114 -8.16 5.70 0.43
C HIS A 114 -8.61 7.12 0.79
N SER A 115 -9.39 7.31 1.86
CA SER A 115 -9.81 8.63 2.33
C SER A 115 -8.64 9.47 2.87
N ARG A 116 -7.69 8.86 3.57
CA ARG A 116 -6.46 9.54 4.05
C ARG A 116 -5.52 9.96 2.92
N THR A 117 -5.64 9.29 1.78
CA THR A 117 -4.80 9.49 0.60
C THR A 117 -5.58 10.18 -0.53
N SER A 118 -6.64 10.93 -0.24
CA SER A 118 -7.35 11.71 -1.25
C SER A 118 -6.52 12.91 -1.70
N GLY A 119 -6.26 13.00 -3.01
CA GLY A 119 -5.57 14.14 -3.61
C GLY A 119 -6.46 15.37 -3.70
N VAL A 120 -5.86 16.54 -3.91
CA VAL A 120 -6.61 17.81 -4.03
C VAL A 120 -7.21 18.05 -5.41
N ASP A 121 -6.71 17.35 -6.44
CA ASP A 121 -7.20 17.45 -7.80
C ASP A 121 -6.99 16.16 -8.61
N TRP A 122 -7.43 16.22 -9.87
CA TRP A 122 -7.37 15.11 -10.81
C TRP A 122 -5.95 14.55 -11.00
N TYR A 123 -4.93 15.40 -11.10
CA TYR A 123 -3.55 14.92 -11.29
C TYR A 123 -3.01 14.21 -10.05
N GLU A 124 -3.35 14.70 -8.85
CA GLU A 124 -3.03 14.01 -7.60
C GLU A 124 -3.78 12.68 -7.45
N ALA A 125 -5.00 12.58 -7.95
CA ALA A 125 -5.75 11.33 -7.99
C ALA A 125 -5.12 10.31 -8.97
N ILE A 126 -4.73 10.75 -10.18
CA ILE A 126 -4.07 9.88 -11.18
C ILE A 126 -2.72 9.38 -10.65
N ILE A 127 -1.86 10.26 -10.13
CA ILE A 127 -0.55 9.83 -9.61
C ILE A 127 -0.71 8.95 -8.36
N LYS A 128 -1.73 9.21 -7.52
CA LYS A 128 -2.05 8.34 -6.39
C LYS A 128 -2.30 6.92 -6.87
N VAL A 129 -3.25 6.72 -7.79
CA VAL A 129 -3.56 5.38 -8.28
C VAL A 129 -2.30 4.78 -8.93
N TYR A 130 -1.53 5.56 -9.69
CA TYR A 130 -0.32 5.06 -10.38
C TYR A 130 0.72 4.49 -9.41
N LEU A 131 1.03 5.25 -8.35
CA LEU A 131 2.03 4.87 -7.37
C LEU A 131 1.52 3.78 -6.44
N VAL A 132 0.31 3.93 -5.92
CA VAL A 132 -0.31 3.04 -4.94
C VAL A 132 -0.67 1.70 -5.59
N SER A 133 -1.47 1.71 -6.65
CA SER A 133 -1.92 0.48 -7.30
C SER A 133 -0.74 -0.28 -7.91
N GLY A 134 0.24 0.43 -8.47
CA GLY A 134 1.44 -0.21 -8.98
C GLY A 134 2.24 -0.92 -7.88
N LEU A 135 2.37 -0.31 -6.69
CA LEU A 135 3.14 -0.89 -5.58
C LEU A 135 2.39 -2.09 -5.01
N LEU A 136 1.08 -1.96 -4.83
CA LEU A 136 0.22 -3.06 -4.39
C LEU A 136 0.21 -4.20 -5.43
N ASP A 137 0.13 -3.92 -6.73
CA ASP A 137 0.22 -4.96 -7.78
C ASP A 137 1.54 -5.74 -7.68
N ASP A 138 2.67 -5.06 -7.48
CA ASP A 138 3.98 -5.70 -7.31
C ASP A 138 4.06 -6.51 -6.01
N PHE A 139 3.51 -5.98 -4.92
CA PHE A 139 3.42 -6.65 -3.63
C PHE A 139 2.58 -7.93 -3.71
N TYR A 140 1.36 -7.85 -4.24
CA TYR A 140 0.44 -8.99 -4.31
C TYR A 140 0.98 -10.08 -5.24
N LYS A 141 1.58 -9.75 -6.39
CA LYS A 141 2.28 -10.75 -7.23
C LYS A 141 3.32 -11.54 -6.44
N ARG A 142 4.11 -10.87 -5.62
CA ARG A 142 5.12 -11.54 -4.78
C ARG A 142 4.48 -12.36 -3.66
N LEU A 143 3.44 -11.84 -3.03
CA LEU A 143 2.70 -12.52 -1.97
C LEU A 143 1.97 -13.77 -2.51
N ALA A 144 1.62 -13.80 -3.79
CA ALA A 144 0.96 -14.95 -4.43
C ALA A 144 1.77 -16.25 -4.39
N VAL A 145 3.06 -16.20 -4.04
CA VAL A 145 3.93 -17.38 -3.90
C VAL A 145 3.43 -18.41 -2.86
N GLY A 146 2.61 -17.98 -1.89
CA GLY A 146 1.97 -18.89 -0.93
C GLY A 146 0.66 -19.51 -1.38
N LEU A 147 0.10 -19.09 -2.51
CA LEU A 147 -1.06 -19.73 -3.12
C LEU A 147 -0.67 -21.00 -3.88
N ASN A 148 -1.66 -21.82 -4.24
CA ASN A 148 -1.45 -22.87 -5.21
C ASN A 148 -1.12 -22.28 -6.60
N SER A 149 -0.54 -23.09 -7.49
CA SER A 149 -0.07 -22.64 -8.81
C SER A 149 -1.17 -22.00 -9.66
N GLU A 150 -2.36 -22.60 -9.71
CA GLU A 150 -3.46 -22.09 -10.53
C GLU A 150 -3.93 -20.70 -10.08
N LEU A 151 -4.11 -20.51 -8.78
CA LEU A 151 -4.50 -19.22 -8.20
C LEU A 151 -3.39 -18.19 -8.40
N ARG A 152 -2.14 -18.58 -8.14
CA ARG A 152 -0.98 -17.72 -8.34
C ARG A 152 -0.89 -17.22 -9.77
N ASP A 153 -0.93 -18.11 -10.76
CA ASP A 153 -0.84 -17.75 -12.19
C ASP A 153 -1.97 -16.80 -12.60
N SER A 154 -3.17 -17.04 -12.06
CA SER A 154 -4.34 -16.20 -12.35
C SER A 154 -4.21 -14.80 -11.76
N VAL A 155 -3.69 -14.68 -10.54
CA VAL A 155 -3.40 -13.38 -9.91
C VAL A 155 -2.29 -12.65 -10.64
N GLU A 156 -1.16 -13.32 -10.91
CA GLU A 156 -0.04 -12.71 -11.62
C GLU A 156 -0.46 -12.20 -13.01
N LYS A 157 -1.28 -12.98 -13.72
CA LYS A 157 -1.86 -12.57 -15.00
C LYS A 157 -2.78 -11.37 -14.86
N ALA A 158 -3.71 -11.36 -13.90
CA ALA A 158 -4.61 -10.22 -13.69
C ALA A 158 -3.82 -8.92 -13.40
N LEU A 159 -2.80 -9.00 -12.57
CA LEU A 159 -1.99 -7.84 -12.17
C LEU A 159 -0.91 -7.46 -13.21
N SER A 160 -0.82 -8.18 -14.33
CA SER A 160 0.14 -7.89 -15.41
C SER A 160 -0.33 -6.77 -16.35
N ASP A 161 -1.63 -6.42 -16.36
CA ASP A 161 -2.15 -5.33 -17.19
C ASP A 161 -1.53 -3.97 -16.77
N LYS A 162 -0.98 -3.29 -17.78
CA LYS A 162 -0.27 -2.00 -17.66
C LYS A 162 -1.02 -0.84 -18.32
N THR A 163 -2.30 -1.01 -18.64
CA THR A 163 -3.07 -0.01 -19.40
C THR A 163 -3.13 1.31 -18.64
N PHE A 164 -3.49 1.27 -17.35
CA PHE A 164 -3.51 2.47 -16.51
C PHE A 164 -2.11 3.07 -16.28
N GLU A 165 -1.08 2.24 -16.12
CA GLU A 165 0.31 2.72 -15.96
C GLU A 165 0.76 3.56 -17.16
N LYS A 166 0.51 3.09 -18.39
CA LYS A 166 0.84 3.84 -19.61
C LYS A 166 0.06 5.15 -19.70
N PHE A 167 -1.25 5.11 -19.37
CA PHE A 167 -2.08 6.30 -19.33
C PHE A 167 -1.55 7.33 -18.32
N ALA A 168 -1.29 6.91 -17.09
CA ALA A 168 -0.81 7.79 -16.02
C ALA A 168 0.54 8.44 -16.38
N GLN A 169 1.49 7.66 -16.89
CA GLN A 169 2.79 8.18 -17.34
C GLN A 169 2.59 9.27 -18.40
N LYS A 170 1.78 9.00 -19.43
CA LYS A 170 1.48 9.96 -20.49
C LYS A 170 0.90 11.27 -19.92
N VAL A 171 -0.20 11.20 -19.18
CA VAL A 171 -0.91 12.42 -18.75
C VAL A 171 -0.15 13.22 -17.69
N ILE A 172 0.66 12.56 -16.86
CA ILE A 172 1.54 13.26 -15.92
C ILE A 172 2.66 13.99 -16.67
N THR A 173 3.32 13.33 -17.63
CA THR A 173 4.37 13.95 -18.44
C THR A 173 3.83 15.13 -19.26
N GLU A 174 2.70 14.95 -19.96
CA GLU A 174 2.03 15.99 -20.72
C GLU A 174 1.55 17.13 -19.80
N GLY A 175 0.95 16.80 -18.66
CA GLY A 175 0.50 17.75 -17.65
C GLY A 175 1.63 18.64 -17.15
N LYS A 176 2.76 18.04 -16.77
CA LYS A 176 3.96 18.75 -16.31
C LYS A 176 4.54 19.69 -17.37
N ALA A 177 4.50 19.29 -18.65
CA ALA A 177 4.97 20.13 -19.74
C ALA A 177 4.09 21.39 -19.91
N MET A 178 2.79 21.29 -19.62
CA MET A 178 1.85 22.42 -19.68
C MET A 178 1.85 23.27 -18.41
N ASN A 179 2.05 22.65 -17.23
CA ASN A 179 2.10 23.33 -15.95
C ASN A 179 3.31 22.84 -15.11
N PRO A 180 4.43 23.58 -15.13
CA PRO A 180 5.63 23.23 -14.38
C PRO A 180 5.43 23.15 -12.86
N GLU A 181 4.42 23.82 -12.29
CA GLU A 181 4.12 23.74 -10.85
C GLU A 181 3.68 22.34 -10.42
N LEU A 182 3.15 21.53 -11.35
CA LEU A 182 2.80 20.13 -11.08
C LEU A 182 4.00 19.30 -10.66
N ASP A 183 5.20 19.61 -11.14
CA ASP A 183 6.38 18.77 -10.89
C ASP A 183 6.69 18.65 -9.40
N SER A 184 6.94 19.80 -8.74
CA SER A 184 7.28 19.82 -7.31
C SER A 184 6.14 19.33 -6.42
N ARG A 185 4.89 19.67 -6.78
CA ARG A 185 3.69 19.28 -6.03
C ARG A 185 3.44 17.78 -6.11
N LEU A 186 3.45 17.19 -7.31
CA LEU A 186 3.25 15.76 -7.50
C LEU A 186 4.41 14.95 -6.90
N ALA A 187 5.65 15.47 -6.93
CA ALA A 187 6.78 14.83 -6.23
C ALA A 187 6.54 14.76 -4.71
N LEU A 188 6.11 15.87 -4.09
CA LEU A 188 5.78 15.90 -2.66
C LEU A 188 4.63 14.95 -2.31
N TRP A 189 3.58 14.94 -3.14
CA TRP A 189 2.44 14.05 -2.97
C TRP A 189 2.84 12.58 -3.07
N GLY A 190 3.64 12.20 -4.08
CA GLY A 190 4.15 10.84 -4.24
C GLY A 190 4.91 10.34 -3.01
N ARG A 191 5.79 11.17 -2.44
CA ARG A 191 6.50 10.85 -1.18
C ARG A 191 5.56 10.70 0.01
N ARG A 192 4.54 11.54 0.11
CA ARG A 192 3.56 11.49 1.21
C ARG A 192 2.80 10.17 1.19
N LEU A 193 2.38 9.70 0.02
CA LEU A 193 1.63 8.45 -0.14
C LEU A 193 2.37 7.21 0.36
N MET A 194 3.70 7.21 0.28
CA MET A 194 4.54 6.06 0.63
C MET A 194 4.25 5.51 2.02
N GLY A 195 4.14 6.40 3.02
CA GLY A 195 3.89 5.99 4.40
C GLY A 195 2.60 5.20 4.55
N ASP A 196 1.51 5.72 3.99
CA ASP A 196 0.19 5.10 4.05
C ASP A 196 0.14 3.77 3.27
N VAL A 197 0.76 3.70 2.08
CA VAL A 197 0.79 2.44 1.30
C VAL A 197 1.59 1.35 2.02
N LEU A 198 2.68 1.70 2.69
CA LEU A 198 3.45 0.71 3.47
C LEU A 198 2.67 0.20 4.68
N LEU A 199 1.80 1.01 5.29
CA LEU A 199 0.87 0.54 6.32
C LEU A 199 -0.13 -0.47 5.74
N GLU A 200 -0.62 -0.24 4.52
CA GLU A 200 -1.48 -1.19 3.83
C GLU A 200 -0.78 -2.52 3.50
N VAL A 201 0.46 -2.47 3.02
CA VAL A 201 1.29 -3.67 2.78
C VAL A 201 1.46 -4.46 4.08
N ARG A 202 1.73 -3.78 5.19
CA ARG A 202 1.90 -4.41 6.51
C ARG A 202 0.63 -5.11 6.97
N ALA A 203 -0.52 -4.48 6.78
CA ALA A 203 -1.80 -4.99 7.24
C ALA A 203 -2.33 -6.19 6.41
N ALA A 204 -1.69 -6.54 5.29
CA ALA A 204 -1.94 -7.80 4.59
C ALA A 204 -1.36 -9.03 5.34
N PHE A 205 -0.52 -8.81 6.36
CA PHE A 205 0.08 -9.89 7.14
C PHE A 205 -0.58 -10.05 8.50
N ASP A 206 -0.51 -11.29 9.02
CA ASP A 206 -0.84 -11.61 10.40
C ASP A 206 0.40 -11.36 11.29
N ASN A 207 0.32 -10.34 12.15
CA ASN A 207 1.43 -9.95 13.03
C ASN A 207 1.87 -11.06 13.99
N ARG A 208 0.93 -11.84 14.52
CA ARG A 208 1.25 -12.98 15.41
C ARG A 208 1.97 -14.06 14.62
N LYS A 209 1.50 -14.36 13.40
CA LYS A 209 2.18 -15.31 12.49
C LYS A 209 3.60 -14.86 12.13
N LEU A 210 3.80 -13.57 11.86
CA LEU A 210 5.13 -12.99 11.60
C LEU A 210 6.05 -13.12 12.81
N ALA A 211 5.54 -12.91 14.02
CA ALA A 211 6.29 -13.06 15.27
C ALA A 211 6.46 -14.52 15.72
N GLY A 212 5.91 -15.50 15.00
CA GLY A 212 5.96 -16.91 15.39
C GLY A 212 5.09 -17.25 16.60
N ILE A 213 4.07 -16.43 16.87
CA ILE A 213 3.11 -16.62 17.95
C ILE A 213 1.88 -17.37 17.44
N ASP A 214 1.47 -18.39 18.20
CA ASP A 214 0.26 -19.14 17.91
C ASP A 214 -0.99 -18.24 18.03
N LYS A 215 -1.96 -18.41 17.13
CA LYS A 215 -3.20 -17.62 17.14
C LYS A 215 -3.99 -17.77 18.44
N SER A 216 -3.91 -18.93 19.09
CA SER A 216 -4.59 -19.24 20.34
C SER A 216 -3.91 -18.67 21.59
N ALA A 217 -2.71 -18.09 21.46
CA ALA A 217 -2.00 -17.51 22.59
C ALA A 217 -2.77 -16.30 23.16
N SER A 218 -2.98 -16.31 24.48
CA SER A 218 -3.48 -15.17 25.23
C SER A 218 -2.31 -14.26 25.61
N LEU A 219 -2.35 -13.00 25.17
CA LEU A 219 -1.30 -12.02 25.38
C LEU A 219 -1.86 -10.83 26.17
N SER A 220 -1.05 -10.26 27.07
CA SER A 220 -1.34 -8.95 27.64
C SER A 220 -1.21 -7.85 26.58
N ALA A 221 -1.79 -6.67 26.84
CA ALA A 221 -1.67 -5.53 25.94
C ALA A 221 -0.21 -5.11 25.66
N GLU A 222 0.68 -5.30 26.64
CA GLU A 222 2.11 -5.03 26.47
C GLU A 222 2.80 -6.07 25.58
N GLN A 223 2.43 -7.35 25.73
CA GLN A 223 2.93 -8.44 24.88
C GLN A 223 2.42 -8.29 23.44
N GLU A 224 1.15 -7.94 23.25
CA GLU A 224 0.56 -7.55 21.95
C GLU A 224 1.39 -6.46 21.27
N ARG A 225 1.70 -5.38 22.00
CA ARG A 225 2.50 -4.28 21.48
C ARG A 225 3.90 -4.76 21.07
N LYS A 226 4.53 -5.61 21.88
CA LYS A 226 5.85 -6.17 21.58
C LYS A 226 5.83 -7.05 20.32
N VAL A 227 4.83 -7.93 20.19
CA VAL A 227 4.62 -8.78 19.01
C VAL A 227 4.45 -7.94 17.75
N ASN A 228 3.65 -6.88 17.82
CA ASN A 228 3.46 -5.95 16.70
C ASN A 228 4.76 -5.22 16.31
N LEU A 229 5.66 -4.94 17.26
CA LEU A 229 6.96 -4.35 16.96
C LEU A 229 7.93 -5.36 16.34
N GLU A 230 7.98 -6.58 16.88
CA GLU A 230 8.84 -7.65 16.39
C GLU A 230 8.45 -8.10 14.96
N SER A 231 7.14 -8.12 14.64
CA SER A 231 6.65 -8.49 13.31
C SER A 231 7.21 -7.56 12.21
N TYR A 232 7.42 -6.27 12.50
CA TYR A 232 7.97 -5.32 11.54
C TYR A 232 9.38 -5.68 11.09
N SER A 233 10.21 -6.21 11.98
CA SER A 233 11.59 -6.59 11.66
C SER A 233 11.65 -7.69 10.58
N LYS A 234 10.64 -8.58 10.55
CA LYS A 234 10.60 -9.71 9.62
C LYS A 234 10.39 -9.26 8.18
N ILE A 235 9.60 -8.21 7.97
CA ILE A 235 9.23 -7.70 6.65
C ILE A 235 10.09 -6.50 6.20
N GLU A 236 11.05 -6.04 7.00
CA GLU A 236 11.96 -4.94 6.64
C GLU A 236 12.62 -5.10 5.25
N PRO A 237 13.10 -6.31 4.84
CA PRO A 237 13.65 -6.50 3.50
C PRO A 237 12.62 -6.25 2.40
N LEU A 238 11.38 -6.75 2.55
CA LEU A 238 10.28 -6.49 1.62
C LEU A 238 9.98 -4.99 1.53
N ILE A 239 9.86 -4.31 2.68
CA ILE A 239 9.58 -2.87 2.72
C ILE A 239 10.66 -2.08 2.00
N SER A 240 11.94 -2.42 2.21
CA SER A 240 13.06 -1.79 1.51
C SER A 240 12.97 -1.96 0.00
N GLU A 241 12.57 -3.14 -0.47
CA GLU A 241 12.36 -3.40 -1.90
C GLU A 241 11.14 -2.67 -2.47
N MET A 242 10.05 -2.53 -1.70
CA MET A 242 8.87 -1.75 -2.12
C MET A 242 9.17 -0.26 -2.23
N ILE A 243 9.98 0.29 -1.31
CA ILE A 243 10.47 1.67 -1.39
C ILE A 243 11.30 1.86 -2.65
N ALA A 244 12.23 0.94 -2.95
CA ALA A 244 13.04 1.02 -4.16
C ALA A 244 12.18 0.95 -5.44
N ALA A 245 11.18 0.06 -5.49
CA ALA A 245 10.26 -0.04 -6.62
C ALA A 245 9.45 1.25 -6.83
N HIS A 246 9.02 1.91 -5.75
CA HIS A 246 8.36 3.20 -5.84
C HIS A 246 9.29 4.31 -6.31
N SER A 247 10.54 4.36 -5.82
CA SER A 247 11.50 5.36 -6.30
C SER A 247 11.72 5.24 -7.80
N LEU A 248 11.90 4.02 -8.32
CA LEU A 248 11.98 3.78 -9.76
C LEU A 248 10.71 4.22 -10.51
N ARG A 249 9.53 4.04 -9.90
CA ARG A 249 8.26 4.47 -10.48
C ARG A 249 8.12 6.00 -10.50
N MET A 250 8.56 6.70 -9.46
CA MET A 250 8.64 8.16 -9.43
C MET A 250 9.61 8.68 -10.51
N ASP A 251 10.79 8.07 -10.61
CA ASP A 251 11.79 8.45 -11.60
C ASP A 251 11.29 8.25 -13.04
N SER A 252 10.49 7.21 -13.29
CA SER A 252 9.92 6.94 -14.62
C SER A 252 9.00 8.04 -15.17
N ILE A 253 8.43 8.87 -14.29
CA ILE A 253 7.63 10.05 -14.65
C ILE A 253 8.39 11.36 -14.38
N GLY A 254 9.71 11.26 -14.18
CA GLY A 254 10.62 12.36 -13.94
C GLY A 254 10.35 13.11 -12.64
N LEU A 255 9.90 12.42 -11.59
CA LEU A 255 9.67 13.00 -10.27
C LEU A 255 10.70 12.47 -9.27
N ALA A 256 11.19 13.34 -8.39
CA ALA A 256 12.08 12.94 -7.32
C ALA A 256 11.33 12.21 -6.19
N ALA A 257 11.81 11.02 -5.84
CA ALA A 257 11.33 10.21 -4.71
C ALA A 257 11.84 10.68 -3.35
#